data_AF-A0A538AUE2-F1
#
_entry.id   AF-A0A538AUE2-F1
#
_cell.length_a   1.000
_cell.length_b   1.000
_cell.length_c   1.000
_cell.angle_alpha   90.00
_cell.angle_beta   90.00
_cell.angle_gamma   90.00
#
_symmetry.space_group_name_H-M   'P 1'
#
loop_
_entity.id
_entity.type
_entity.pdbx_description
1 polymer ?
#
loop_
_entity_poly.entity_id
_entity_poly.type
_entity_poly.pdbx_seq_one_letter_code
_entity_poly.pdbx_strand_id
1 'polypeptide(L)'
;MNVYAAATGGILPRLQSIPERVYVPNSIGNTVSVIDPNTFKVLFSYPVGVEPQHVTPSRDMRWLYVDQGNTGNLTVIDPRTGRIARIIPNVTDPYNLY
;
A
#
# COMPACT_ATOMS: atom_id res chain seq x y z
N MET A 1 4.24 -12.96 10.90
CA MET A 1 3.87 -13.88 9.80
C MET A 1 3.30 -13.02 8.68
N ASN A 2 4.02 -12.88 7.56
CA ASN A 2 3.52 -12.15 6.40
C ASN A 2 2.34 -12.95 5.83
N VAL A 3 1.15 -12.36 5.72
CA VAL A 3 -0.05 -13.06 5.22
C VAL A 3 0.12 -13.56 3.77
N TYR A 4 1.12 -13.07 3.04
CA TYR A 4 1.52 -13.54 1.71
C TYR A 4 2.55 -14.68 1.72
N ALA A 5 3.18 -14.99 2.86
CA ALA A 5 4.14 -16.08 2.97
C ALA A 5 3.48 -17.46 3.10
N ALA A 6 2.16 -17.52 3.30
CA ALA A 6 1.42 -18.76 3.54
C ALA A 6 0.92 -19.49 2.28
N ALA A 7 1.37 -19.10 1.07
CA ALA A 7 1.14 -19.91 -0.13
C ALA A 7 2.21 -21.00 -0.23
N THR A 8 1.79 -22.24 0.00
CA THR A 8 2.53 -23.52 0.03
C THR A 8 3.15 -23.94 -1.32
N GLY A 9 3.89 -23.04 -1.98
CA GLY A 9 4.46 -23.29 -3.30
C GLY A 9 5.59 -22.34 -3.66
N GLY A 10 6.56 -22.15 -2.76
CA GLY A 10 7.68 -21.24 -2.97
C GLY A 10 7.25 -19.78 -3.02
N ILE A 11 8.06 -18.90 -2.45
CA ILE A 11 7.89 -17.46 -2.65
C ILE A 11 7.98 -17.22 -4.16
N LEU A 12 6.89 -16.75 -4.80
CA LEU A 12 6.89 -16.38 -6.21
C LEU A 12 8.18 -15.59 -6.49
N PRO A 13 9.02 -15.95 -7.49
CA PRO A 13 10.36 -15.36 -7.64
C PRO A 13 10.40 -13.84 -7.61
N ARG A 14 9.33 -13.18 -8.09
CA ARG A 14 9.17 -11.72 -8.06
C ARG A 14 9.10 -11.09 -6.66
N LEU A 15 8.63 -11.84 -5.66
CA LEU A 15 8.46 -11.35 -4.29
C LEU A 15 9.80 -11.29 -3.55
N GLN A 16 10.79 -12.09 -3.97
CA GLN A 16 12.12 -12.10 -3.35
C GLN A 16 12.82 -10.73 -3.46
N SER A 17 12.49 -9.94 -4.48
CA SER A 17 13.03 -8.59 -4.68
C SER A 17 12.18 -7.48 -4.02
N ILE A 18 11.07 -7.80 -3.38
CA ILE A 18 10.18 -6.80 -2.75
C ILE A 18 10.57 -6.67 -1.27
N PRO A 19 10.96 -5.48 -0.79
CA PRO A 19 11.26 -5.28 0.62
C PRO A 19 10.02 -5.50 1.51
N GLU A 20 10.22 -6.16 2.65
CA GLU A 20 9.18 -6.26 3.68
C GLU A 20 8.93 -4.87 4.29
N ARG A 21 7.67 -4.42 4.20
CA ARG A 21 7.25 -3.08 4.63
C ARG A 21 5.82 -3.13 5.17
N VAL A 22 5.55 -2.32 6.17
CA VAL A 22 4.20 -2.02 6.64
C VAL A 22 3.80 -0.65 6.12
N TYR A 23 2.61 -0.55 5.53
CA TYR A 23 2.06 0.69 5.00
C TYR A 23 0.89 1.11 5.87
N VAL A 24 0.97 2.30 6.45
CA VAL A 24 -0.03 2.82 7.39
C VAL A 24 -0.65 4.08 6.80
N PRO A 25 -1.91 4.02 6.33
CA PRO A 25 -2.64 5.22 5.94
C PRO A 25 -2.97 6.05 7.18
N ASN A 26 -2.79 7.36 7.08
CA ASN A 26 -3.17 8.33 8.11
C ASN A 26 -4.25 9.23 7.53
N SER A 27 -5.50 8.93 7.87
CA SER A 27 -6.70 9.58 7.33
C SER A 27 -6.74 11.08 7.64
N ILE A 28 -6.34 11.47 8.84
CA ILE A 28 -6.31 12.89 9.25
C ILE A 28 -5.14 13.63 8.57
N GLY A 29 -3.98 12.98 8.49
CA GLY A 29 -2.77 13.58 7.94
C GLY A 29 -2.69 13.57 6.41
N ASN A 30 -3.61 12.89 5.71
CA ASN A 30 -3.56 12.68 4.26
C ASN A 30 -2.21 12.11 3.79
N THR A 31 -1.65 11.18 4.56
CA THR A 31 -0.34 10.56 4.28
C THR A 31 -0.41 9.04 4.34
N VAL A 32 0.59 8.40 3.75
CA VAL A 32 0.95 7.02 4.03
C VAL A 32 2.34 6.99 4.65
N SER A 33 2.48 6.30 5.78
CA SER A 33 3.77 6.01 6.40
C SER A 33 4.24 4.61 6.01
N VAL A 34 5.52 4.49 5.68
CA VAL A 34 6.17 3.21 5.38
C VAL A 34 7.09 2.87 6.55
N ILE A 35 6.86 1.71 7.14
CA ILE A 35 7.52 1.25 8.37
C ILE A 35 8.32 -0.01 8.06
N ASP A 36 9.52 -0.10 8.61
CA ASP A 36 10.30 -1.34 8.65
C ASP A 36 9.74 -2.26 9.76
N PRO A 37 9.22 -3.45 9.43
CA PRO A 37 8.64 -4.35 10.41
C PRO A 37 9.65 -4.96 11.39
N ASN A 38 10.96 -4.91 11.08
CA ASN A 38 11.99 -5.47 11.95
C ASN A 38 12.40 -4.50 13.05
N THR A 39 12.45 -3.21 12.72
CA THR A 39 12.91 -2.15 13.64
C THR A 39 11.77 -1.28 14.18
N PHE A 40 10.57 -1.40 13.61
CA PHE A 40 9.40 -0.57 13.89
C PHE A 40 9.62 0.93 13.67
N LYS A 41 10.63 1.29 12.87
CA LYS A 41 10.92 2.68 12.51
C LYS A 41 10.16 3.09 11.25
N VAL A 42 9.65 4.32 11.25
CA VAL A 42 9.17 4.96 10.04
C VAL A 42 10.36 5.22 9.13
N LEU A 43 10.38 4.58 7.96
CA LEU A 43 11.38 4.79 6.93
C LEU A 43 11.16 6.13 6.23
N PHE A 44 9.90 6.40 5.89
CA PHE A 44 9.44 7.65 5.30
C PHE A 44 7.91 7.73 5.30
N SER A 45 7.40 8.95 5.22
CA SER A 45 5.98 9.23 4.98
C SER A 45 5.84 10.15 3.79
N TYR A 46 4.73 10.06 3.05
CA TYR A 46 4.46 10.93 1.92
C TYR A 46 2.97 11.26 1.81
N PRO A 47 2.63 12.43 1.24
CA PRO A 47 1.25 12.82 1.00
C PRO A 47 0.60 11.89 -0.03
N VAL A 48 -0.69 11.64 0.17
CA VAL A 48 -1.59 10.98 -0.78
C VAL A 48 -2.86 11.83 -0.96
N GLY A 49 -3.95 11.25 -1.45
CA GLY A 49 -5.26 11.91 -1.51
C GLY A 49 -5.85 12.19 -0.12
N VAL A 50 -7.10 12.64 -0.12
CA VAL A 50 -7.80 12.98 1.12
C VAL A 50 -8.42 11.75 1.76
N GLU A 51 -8.18 11.60 3.06
CA GLU A 51 -8.72 10.54 3.90
C GLU A 51 -8.40 9.13 3.38
N PRO A 52 -7.11 8.76 3.32
CA PRO A 52 -6.74 7.37 3.05
C PRO A 52 -7.19 6.46 4.18
N GLN A 53 -7.77 5.29 3.86
CA GLN A 53 -8.34 4.39 4.87
C GLN A 53 -7.72 2.99 4.85
N HIS A 54 -7.58 2.38 3.67
CA HIS A 54 -7.11 1.02 3.47
C HIS A 54 -5.93 0.95 2.51
N VAL A 55 -5.10 -0.09 2.69
CA VAL A 55 -4.02 -0.43 1.77
C VAL A 55 -4.13 -1.89 1.40
N THR A 56 -4.39 -2.18 0.13
CA THR A 56 -4.64 -3.55 -0.34
C THR A 56 -3.75 -3.89 -1.54
N PRO A 57 -3.01 -5.01 -1.54
CA PRO A 57 -2.22 -5.42 -2.69
C PRO A 57 -3.08 -6.04 -3.79
N SER A 58 -2.66 -5.82 -5.02
CA SER A 58 -3.01 -6.71 -6.14
C SER A 58 -2.62 -8.16 -5.83
N ARG A 59 -3.42 -9.13 -6.31
CA ARG A 59 -3.16 -10.57 -6.16
C ARG A 59 -1.74 -10.99 -6.54
N ASP A 60 -1.15 -10.33 -7.53
CA ASP A 60 0.16 -10.66 -8.06
C ASP A 60 1.30 -9.77 -7.52
N MET A 61 0.99 -8.96 -6.49
CA MET A 61 1.90 -8.07 -5.76
C MET A 61 2.65 -7.07 -6.66
N ARG A 62 2.11 -6.73 -7.85
CA ARG A 62 2.69 -5.66 -8.67
C ARG A 62 2.43 -4.29 -8.09
N TRP A 63 1.30 -4.12 -7.44
CA TRP A 63 0.80 -2.85 -6.93
C TRP A 63 0.16 -3.01 -5.55
N LEU A 64 0.26 -1.95 -4.76
CA LEU A 64 -0.63 -1.70 -3.63
C LEU A 64 -1.59 -0.57 -4.01
N TYR A 65 -2.82 -0.64 -3.53
CA TYR A 65 -3.84 0.37 -3.73
C TYR A 65 -4.21 1.00 -2.41
N VAL A 66 -4.34 2.32 -2.40
CA VAL A 66 -4.82 3.09 -1.25
C VAL A 66 -6.07 3.83 -1.68
N ASP A 67 -7.20 3.51 -1.09
CA ASP A 67 -8.45 4.24 -1.27
C ASP A 67 -8.37 5.62 -0.60
N GLN A 68 -9.22 6.53 -1.06
CA GLN A 68 -9.28 7.90 -0.59
C GLN A 68 -10.75 8.29 -0.52
N GLY A 69 -11.36 8.20 0.67
CA GLY A 69 -12.81 8.31 0.83
C GLY A 69 -13.39 9.63 0.29
N ASN A 70 -12.64 10.72 0.41
CA ASN A 70 -13.14 12.06 0.11
C ASN A 70 -12.66 12.66 -1.23
N THR A 71 -11.72 12.02 -1.93
CA THR A 71 -11.22 12.54 -3.24
C THR A 71 -11.68 11.74 -4.44
N GLY A 72 -12.28 10.56 -4.24
CA GLY A 72 -12.75 9.73 -5.35
C GLY A 72 -11.63 9.18 -6.24
N ASN A 73 -10.45 8.91 -5.65
CA ASN A 73 -9.26 8.45 -6.35
C ASN A 73 -8.66 7.23 -5.64
N LEU A 74 -7.94 6.39 -6.38
CA LEU A 74 -7.03 5.40 -5.79
C LEU A 74 -5.57 5.81 -6.02
N THR A 75 -4.78 5.79 -4.96
CA THR A 75 -3.32 5.90 -5.08
C THR A 75 -2.72 4.52 -5.31
N VAL A 76 -1.93 4.36 -6.37
CA VAL A 76 -1.22 3.11 -6.67
C VAL A 76 0.23 3.25 -6.23
N ILE A 77 0.71 2.31 -5.41
CA ILE A 77 2.08 2.27 -4.88
C ILE A 77 2.83 1.10 -5.51
N ASP A 78 4.08 1.32 -5.92
CA ASP A 78 5.01 0.23 -6.27
C ASP A 78 5.62 -0.35 -4.97
N PRO A 79 5.34 -1.61 -4.61
CA PRO A 79 5.85 -2.19 -3.37
C PRO A 79 7.38 -2.34 -3.34
N ARG A 80 8.07 -2.36 -4.49
CA ARG A 80 9.54 -2.43 -4.57
C ARG A 80 10.18 -1.16 -4.03
N THR A 81 9.63 0.01 -4.39
CA THR A 81 10.15 1.32 -3.97
C THR A 81 9.43 1.87 -2.75
N GLY A 82 8.20 1.42 -2.50
CA GLY A 82 7.30 1.96 -1.49
C GLY A 82 6.75 3.34 -1.84
N ARG A 83 6.85 3.76 -3.10
CA ARG A 83 6.46 5.09 -3.60
C ARG A 83 5.26 5.02 -4.54
N ILE A 84 4.59 6.14 -4.70
CA ILE A 84 3.48 6.31 -5.63
C ILE A 84 3.97 6.04 -7.06
N ALA A 85 3.28 5.13 -7.75
CA ALA A 85 3.51 4.82 -9.15
C ALA A 85 2.53 5.58 -10.06
N ARG A 86 1.26 5.71 -9.66
CA ARG A 86 0.23 6.46 -10.39
C ARG A 86 -1.02 6.69 -9.52
N ILE A 87 -1.91 7.56 -10.01
CA ILE A 87 -3.24 7.76 -9.46
C ILE A 87 -4.28 7.23 -10.45
N ILE A 88 -5.31 6.53 -9.95
CA ILE A 88 -6.49 6.16 -10.73
C ILE A 88 -7.61 7.13 -10.34
N PRO A 89 -8.04 8.02 -11.26
CA PRO A 89 -9.10 8.97 -10.97
C PRO A 89 -10.49 8.34 -11.07
N ASN A 90 -11.50 9.06 -10.57
CA ASN A 90 -12.93 8.76 -10.75
C ASN A 90 -13.37 7.41 -10.15
N VAL A 91 -12.75 6.99 -9.06
CA VAL A 91 -13.22 5.89 -8.20
C VAL A 91 -14.00 6.54 -7.07
N THR A 92 -15.20 7.04 -7.36
CA THR A 92 -15.99 7.86 -6.43
C THR A 92 -16.29 7.11 -5.13
N ASP A 93 -16.01 7.76 -4.00
CA ASP A 93 -16.29 7.29 -2.63
C ASP A 93 -15.85 5.82 -2.37
N PRO A 94 -14.58 5.45 -2.62
CA PRO A 94 -14.10 4.12 -2.31
C PRO A 94 -13.85 4.04 -0.81
N TYR A 95 -14.60 3.18 -0.12
CA TYR A 95 -14.48 3.01 1.32
C TYR A 95 -13.69 1.77 1.74
N ASN A 96 -13.84 0.64 1.01
CA ASN A 96 -13.18 -0.62 1.33
C ASN A 96 -12.42 -1.18 0.12
N LEU A 97 -11.24 -1.76 0.38
CA LEU A 97 -10.47 -2.53 -0.59
C LEU A 97 -10.20 -3.95 -0.05
N TYR A 98 -10.49 -4.98 -0.83
CA TYR A 98 -10.30 -6.40 -0.47
C TYR A 98 -9.37 -7.13 -1.43
#